data_AF-A0A7V3SL88-F1
#
_entry.id   AF-A0A7V3SL88-F1
#
_cell.length_a   1.000
_cell.length_b   1.000
_cell.length_c   1.000
_cell.angle_alpha   90.00
_cell.angle_beta   90.00
_cell.angle_gamma   90.00
#
_symmetry.space_group_name_H-M   'P 1'
#
loop_
_entity.id
_entity.type
_entity.pdbx_description
1 polymer ?
#
loop_
_entity_poly.entity_id
_entity_poly.type
_entity_poly.pdbx_seq_one_letter_code
_entity_poly.pdbx_strand_id
1 'polypeptide(L)'
;MGSLWAAFEIVVGSFLHNLRVPFAGTMMATASVFLITAAAQVWTDKGLIWRTALVCALMKSVSPSAVLLSPMIGIFVEGVILQVSLRLLGRGWLGCAAGGALAVSYTLLQKMVSLTIIYGMDLMRVFTGLVQFASQRTGWQGLQPGGVLLALVSIQGTLGITAGLAGWYVGRRVQDTYASSPEDVARLITTQSTPR
;
A
#
# COMPACT_ATOMS: atom_id res chain seq x y z
N MET A 1 -15.20 1.72 -2.31
CA MET A 1 -13.77 1.34 -2.38
C MET A 1 -12.85 2.40 -1.79
N GLY A 2 -12.79 3.63 -2.34
CA GLY A 2 -11.88 4.67 -1.81
C GLY A 2 -12.09 4.99 -0.32
N SER A 3 -13.35 5.03 0.13
CA SER A 3 -13.69 5.20 1.55
C SER A 3 -13.31 4.01 2.44
N LEU A 4 -13.43 2.78 1.93
CA LEU A 4 -13.03 1.56 2.65
C LEU A 4 -11.50 1.54 2.84
N TRP A 5 -10.77 1.88 1.78
CA TRP A 5 -9.32 2.03 1.86
C TRP A 5 -8.94 3.16 2.83
N ALA A 6 -9.60 4.31 2.75
CA ALA A 6 -9.37 5.41 3.69
C ALA A 6 -9.60 5.01 5.16
N ALA A 7 -10.72 4.33 5.44
CA ALA A 7 -11.05 3.89 6.79
C ALA A 7 -9.98 2.92 7.33
N PHE A 8 -9.56 1.95 6.51
CA PHE A 8 -8.47 1.04 6.85
C PHE A 8 -7.16 1.80 7.13
N GLU A 9 -6.80 2.73 6.24
CA GLU A 9 -5.58 3.52 6.29
C GLU A 9 -5.52 4.48 7.50
N ILE A 10 -6.69 4.93 7.98
CA ILE A 10 -6.80 5.76 9.18
C ILE A 10 -6.73 4.88 10.43
N VAL A 11 -7.53 3.82 10.53
CA VAL A 11 -7.59 2.95 11.73
C VAL A 11 -6.26 2.25 11.97
N VAL A 12 -5.73 1.57 10.95
CA VAL A 12 -4.47 0.84 11.05
C VAL A 12 -3.31 1.80 11.20
N GLY A 13 -3.36 2.96 10.53
CA GLY A 13 -2.33 3.99 10.63
C GLY A 13 -2.22 4.57 12.03
N SER A 14 -3.35 4.91 12.65
CA SER A 14 -3.41 5.38 14.04
C SER A 14 -2.94 4.29 15.02
N PHE A 15 -3.30 3.03 14.79
CA PHE A 15 -2.87 1.91 15.64
C PHE A 15 -1.35 1.69 15.60
N LEU A 16 -0.76 1.64 14.40
CA LEU A 16 0.69 1.49 14.24
C LEU A 16 1.49 2.68 14.76
N HIS A 17 0.95 3.90 14.62
CA HIS A 17 1.58 5.09 15.19
C HIS A 17 1.55 5.05 16.72
N ASN A 18 0.44 4.61 17.32
CA ASN A 18 0.31 4.44 18.77
C ASN A 18 1.28 3.37 19.32
N LEU A 19 1.52 2.30 18.58
CA LEU A 19 2.49 1.26 18.95
C LEU A 19 3.96 1.64 18.68
N ARG A 20 4.22 2.83 18.10
CA ARG A 20 5.57 3.31 17.70
C ARG A 20 6.37 2.27 16.89
N VAL A 21 5.69 1.51 16.04
CA VAL A 21 6.31 0.44 15.26
C VAL A 21 7.26 1.04 14.21
N PRO A 22 8.55 0.66 14.21
CA PRO A 22 9.43 1.03 13.10
C PRO A 22 8.90 0.40 11.81
N PHE A 23 8.88 1.19 10.73
CA PHE A 23 8.36 0.79 9.40
C PHE A 23 6.84 0.69 9.23
N ALA A 24 6.07 1.45 10.02
CA ALA A 24 4.62 1.53 9.86
C ALA A 24 4.17 1.74 8.40
N GLY A 25 4.80 2.65 7.65
CA GLY A 25 4.43 2.93 6.26
C GLY A 25 4.52 1.72 5.31
N THR A 26 5.46 0.80 5.55
CA THR A 26 5.60 -0.42 4.74
C THR A 26 4.44 -1.39 4.96
N MET A 27 4.03 -1.58 6.22
CA MET A 27 2.88 -2.42 6.53
C MET A 27 1.60 -1.84 5.93
N MET A 28 1.43 -0.51 5.99
CA MET A 28 0.29 0.19 5.41
C MET A 28 0.21 0.02 3.89
N ALA A 29 1.32 0.22 3.18
CA ALA A 29 1.34 0.02 1.73
C ALA A 29 1.16 -1.44 1.33
N THR A 30 1.75 -2.38 2.05
CA THR A 30 1.56 -3.82 1.78
C THR A 30 0.08 -4.20 1.87
N ALA A 31 -0.62 -3.73 2.91
CA ALA A 31 -2.04 -3.98 3.07
C ALA A 31 -2.90 -3.21 2.05
N SER A 32 -2.50 -2.00 1.68
CA SER A 32 -3.15 -1.19 0.64
C SER A 32 -3.08 -1.85 -0.74
N VAL A 33 -1.88 -2.29 -1.14
CA VAL A 33 -1.66 -3.08 -2.36
C VAL A 33 -2.56 -4.32 -2.37
N PHE A 34 -2.59 -5.08 -1.28
CA PHE A 34 -3.46 -6.26 -1.16
C PHE A 34 -4.94 -5.89 -1.40
N LEU A 35 -5.45 -4.87 -0.71
CA LEU A 35 -6.86 -4.47 -0.77
C LEU A 35 -7.25 -3.97 -2.16
N ILE A 36 -6.41 -3.15 -2.80
CA ILE A 36 -6.68 -2.60 -4.12
C ILE A 36 -6.55 -3.66 -5.21
N THR A 37 -5.52 -4.53 -5.14
CA THR A 37 -5.36 -5.60 -6.13
C THR A 37 -6.53 -6.59 -6.07
N ALA A 38 -7.04 -6.90 -4.89
CA ALA A 38 -8.27 -7.69 -4.73
C ALA A 38 -9.49 -6.98 -5.33
N ALA A 39 -9.70 -5.70 -4.99
CA ALA A 39 -10.80 -4.92 -5.52
C ALA A 39 -10.72 -4.74 -7.05
N ALA A 40 -9.51 -4.67 -7.61
CA ALA A 40 -9.28 -4.53 -9.04
C ALA A 40 -9.65 -5.79 -9.85
N GLN A 41 -9.78 -6.96 -9.23
CA GLN A 41 -10.32 -8.17 -9.87
C GLN A 41 -11.84 -8.18 -9.89
N VAL A 42 -12.48 -7.67 -8.83
CA VAL A 42 -13.95 -7.65 -8.71
C VAL A 42 -14.56 -6.55 -9.57
N TRP A 43 -13.99 -5.34 -9.56
CA TRP A 43 -14.50 -4.19 -10.31
C TRP A 43 -13.59 -3.82 -11.48
N THR A 44 -14.06 -4.05 -12.70
CA THR A 44 -13.27 -3.90 -13.92
C THR A 44 -13.20 -2.47 -14.47
N ASP A 45 -13.80 -1.49 -13.78
CA ASP A 45 -13.93 -0.12 -14.28
C ASP A 45 -12.60 0.56 -14.62
N LYS A 46 -12.59 1.28 -15.74
CA LYS A 46 -11.42 2.02 -16.23
C LYS A 46 -11.07 3.13 -15.24
N GLY A 47 -9.88 3.06 -14.67
CA GLY A 47 -9.37 4.11 -13.77
C GLY A 47 -9.94 4.06 -12.36
N LEU A 48 -10.53 2.94 -11.93
CA LEU A 48 -11.01 2.76 -10.57
C LEU A 48 -9.90 3.04 -9.54
N ILE A 49 -8.70 2.53 -9.78
CA ILE A 49 -7.61 2.52 -8.80
C ILE A 49 -7.12 3.94 -8.47
N TRP A 50 -6.85 4.76 -9.49
CA TRP A 50 -6.36 6.12 -9.24
C TRP A 50 -7.44 6.99 -8.59
N ARG A 51 -8.74 6.79 -8.93
CA ARG A 51 -9.86 7.49 -8.29
C ARG A 51 -9.98 7.07 -6.83
N THR A 52 -9.84 5.78 -6.53
CA THR A 52 -9.85 5.29 -5.14
C THR A 52 -8.68 5.83 -4.33
N ALA A 53 -7.49 5.93 -4.93
CA ALA A 53 -6.31 6.50 -4.31
C ALA A 53 -6.48 8.00 -4.02
N LEU A 54 -7.04 8.75 -4.98
CA LEU A 54 -7.35 10.16 -4.81
C LEU A 54 -8.34 10.38 -3.66
N VAL A 55 -9.45 9.63 -3.64
CA VAL A 55 -10.44 9.72 -2.55
C VAL A 55 -9.82 9.34 -1.21
N CYS A 56 -8.99 8.29 -1.17
CA CYS A 56 -8.29 7.88 0.05
C CYS A 56 -7.34 8.97 0.57
N ALA A 57 -6.54 9.55 -0.31
CA ALA A 57 -5.64 10.66 0.03
C ALA A 57 -6.42 11.87 0.55
N LEU A 58 -7.52 12.24 -0.12
CA LEU A 58 -8.37 13.36 0.28
C LEU A 58 -9.02 13.14 1.65
N MET A 59 -9.53 11.94 1.92
CA MET A 59 -10.09 11.61 3.23
C MET A 59 -9.02 11.64 4.33
N LYS A 60 -7.78 11.24 4.02
CA LYS A 60 -6.67 11.33 4.96
C LYS A 60 -6.24 12.78 5.22
N SER A 61 -6.35 13.72 4.27
CA SER A 61 -6.09 15.16 4.53
C SER A 61 -7.05 15.79 5.52
N VAL A 62 -8.30 15.36 5.53
CA VAL A 62 -9.32 15.98 6.40
C VAL A 62 -9.02 15.69 7.88
N SER A 63 -8.16 14.71 8.17
CA SER A 63 -7.64 14.49 9.52
C SER A 63 -6.65 15.61 9.90
N PRO A 64 -6.94 16.43 10.93
CA PRO A 64 -6.13 17.59 11.29
C PRO A 64 -4.84 17.14 12.01
N SER A 65 -3.83 16.73 11.22
CA SER A 65 -2.45 16.56 11.66
C SER A 65 -1.55 17.41 10.75
N ALA A 66 -1.33 18.66 11.17
CA ALA A 66 -0.82 19.79 10.38
C ALA A 66 0.64 19.68 9.83
N VAL A 67 1.22 18.48 9.68
CA VAL A 67 2.64 18.31 9.27
C VAL A 67 2.87 17.22 8.20
N LEU A 68 1.84 16.56 7.68
CA LEU A 68 2.00 15.33 6.87
C LEU A 68 1.29 15.35 5.49
N LEU A 69 1.63 16.30 4.61
CA LEU A 69 1.29 16.18 3.18
C LEU A 69 2.02 14.99 2.51
N SER A 70 3.16 14.60 3.09
CA SER A 70 4.01 13.52 2.58
C SER A 70 3.26 12.18 2.41
N PRO A 71 2.61 11.59 3.44
CA PRO A 71 1.84 10.35 3.30
C PRO A 71 0.73 10.40 2.24
N MET A 72 0.10 11.56 2.05
CA MET A 72 -0.98 11.71 1.08
C MET A 72 -0.48 11.55 -0.35
N ILE A 73 0.65 12.18 -0.67
CA ILE A 73 1.33 12.02 -1.97
C ILE A 73 1.74 10.56 -2.16
N GLY A 74 2.17 9.90 -1.08
CA GLY A 74 2.48 8.46 -1.07
C GLY A 74 1.36 7.58 -1.56
N ILE A 75 0.23 7.63 -0.85
CA ILE A 75 -0.97 6.84 -1.15
C ILE A 75 -1.42 7.08 -2.60
N PHE A 76 -1.40 8.34 -3.04
CA PHE A 76 -1.78 8.69 -4.40
C PHE A 76 -0.82 8.06 -5.43
N VAL A 77 0.49 8.23 -5.26
CA VAL A 77 1.50 7.69 -6.18
C VAL A 77 1.50 6.16 -6.17
N GLU A 78 1.31 5.52 -5.01
CA GLU A 78 1.17 4.08 -4.88
C GLU A 78 0.02 3.55 -5.74
N GLY A 79 -1.16 4.19 -5.66
CA GLY A 79 -2.30 3.86 -6.50
C GLY A 79 -2.05 4.09 -7.99
N VAL A 80 -1.33 5.16 -8.35
CA VAL A 80 -0.96 5.44 -9.75
C VAL A 80 0.01 4.38 -10.29
N ILE A 81 1.05 4.02 -9.53
CA ILE A 81 2.02 2.97 -9.88
C ILE A 81 1.28 1.64 -10.13
N LEU A 82 0.37 1.28 -9.22
CA LEU A 82 -0.42 0.07 -9.34
C LEU A 82 -1.33 0.10 -10.58
N GLN A 83 -2.01 1.24 -10.82
CA GLN A 83 -2.88 1.43 -11.98
C GLN A 83 -2.11 1.34 -13.31
N VAL A 84 -0.91 1.91 -13.38
CA VAL A 84 -0.03 1.86 -14.56
C VAL A 84 0.46 0.43 -14.77
N SER A 85 0.91 -0.24 -13.71
CA SER A 85 1.41 -1.62 -13.79
C SER A 85 0.33 -2.59 -14.28
N LEU A 86 -0.89 -2.48 -13.75
CA LEU A 86 -2.04 -3.28 -14.17
C LEU A 86 -2.53 -2.95 -15.59
N ARG A 87 -2.27 -1.73 -16.09
CA ARG A 87 -2.57 -1.37 -17.49
C ARG A 87 -1.53 -1.91 -18.46
N LEU A 88 -0.25 -1.87 -18.08
CA LEU A 88 0.86 -2.30 -18.95
C LEU A 88 1.00 -3.83 -19.00
N LEU A 89 0.96 -4.51 -17.85
CA LEU A 89 1.16 -5.96 -17.74
C LEU A 89 -0.17 -6.74 -17.67
N GLY A 90 -1.30 -6.03 -17.68
CA GLY A 90 -2.63 -6.61 -17.53
C GLY A 90 -3.00 -6.91 -16.07
N ARG A 91 -4.25 -7.32 -15.86
CA ARG A 91 -4.82 -7.62 -14.51
C ARG A 91 -4.49 -9.03 -14.01
N GLY A 92 -3.59 -9.73 -14.68
CA GLY A 92 -3.13 -11.06 -14.29
C GLY A 92 -2.18 -11.02 -13.09
N TRP A 93 -1.71 -12.20 -12.69
CA TRP A 93 -0.75 -12.37 -11.60
C TRP A 93 0.53 -11.54 -11.79
N LEU A 94 1.01 -11.38 -13.03
CA LEU A 94 2.18 -10.57 -13.39
C LEU A 94 2.00 -9.08 -13.07
N GLY A 95 0.88 -8.48 -13.49
CA GLY A 95 0.63 -7.06 -13.23
C GLY A 95 0.38 -6.76 -11.75
N CYS A 96 -0.25 -7.68 -11.03
CA CYS A 96 -0.40 -7.59 -9.58
C CYS A 96 0.93 -7.73 -8.84
N ALA A 97 1.78 -8.69 -9.22
CA ALA A 97 3.10 -8.90 -8.61
C ALA A 97 4.05 -7.72 -8.88
N ALA A 98 4.18 -7.31 -10.14
CA ALA A 98 5.05 -6.19 -10.53
C ALA A 98 4.55 -4.86 -9.95
N GLY A 99 3.23 -4.61 -10.03
CA GLY A 99 2.63 -3.41 -9.46
C GLY A 99 2.79 -3.35 -7.95
N GLY A 100 2.57 -4.46 -7.25
CA GLY A 100 2.77 -4.54 -5.80
C GLY A 100 4.22 -4.34 -5.39
N ALA A 101 5.17 -4.96 -6.10
CA ALA A 101 6.61 -4.79 -5.85
C ALA A 101 7.02 -3.32 -5.96
N LEU A 102 6.61 -2.64 -7.04
CA LEU A 102 6.94 -1.24 -7.30
C LEU A 102 6.26 -0.30 -6.31
N ALA A 103 4.97 -0.54 -6.03
CA ALA A 103 4.18 0.25 -5.08
C ALA A 103 4.77 0.21 -3.66
N VAL A 104 5.06 -0.98 -3.14
CA VAL A 104 5.65 -1.13 -1.81
C VAL A 104 7.08 -0.59 -1.77
N SER A 105 7.89 -0.83 -2.81
CA SER A 105 9.25 -0.27 -2.88
C SER A 105 9.26 1.26 -2.91
N TYR A 106 8.27 1.89 -3.54
CA TYR A 106 8.13 3.35 -3.58
C TYR A 106 7.98 3.95 -2.18
N THR A 107 7.39 3.23 -1.21
CA THR A 107 7.27 3.74 0.17
C THR A 107 8.61 4.01 0.84
N LEU A 108 9.66 3.24 0.52
CA LEU A 108 11.01 3.54 1.00
C LEU A 108 11.51 4.85 0.43
N LEU A 109 11.34 5.04 -0.88
CA LEU A 109 11.79 6.26 -1.57
C LEU A 109 11.07 7.48 -1.02
N GLN A 110 9.75 7.39 -0.85
CA GLN A 110 8.96 8.45 -0.24
C GLN A 110 9.42 8.74 1.19
N LYS A 111 9.70 7.71 2.01
CA LYS A 111 10.21 7.89 3.37
C LYS A 111 11.56 8.61 3.39
N MET A 112 12.47 8.27 2.46
CA MET A 112 13.76 8.96 2.30
C MET A 112 13.57 10.44 1.92
N VAL A 113 12.67 10.73 0.98
CA VAL A 113 12.33 12.10 0.58
C VAL A 113 11.73 12.87 1.75
N SER A 114 10.77 12.28 2.47
CA SER A 114 10.16 12.89 3.66
C SER A 114 11.18 13.17 4.75
N LEU A 115 12.11 12.24 5.02
CA LEU A 115 13.19 12.48 5.99
C LEU A 115 14.09 13.64 5.55
N THR A 116 14.39 13.72 4.26
CA THR A 116 15.22 14.82 3.70
C THR A 116 14.52 16.17 3.83
N ILE A 117 13.20 16.23 3.58
CA ILE A 117 12.40 17.46 3.69
C ILE A 117 12.22 17.89 5.16
N ILE A 118 11.92 16.93 6.05
CA ILE A 118 11.64 17.23 7.47
C ILE A 118 12.91 17.65 8.21
N TYR A 119 14.04 17.00 7.97
CA TYR A 119 15.28 17.27 8.71
C TYR A 119 16.23 18.24 8.01
N GLY A 120 16.08 18.49 6.70
CA GLY A 120 16.94 19.41 5.94
C GLY A 120 18.45 19.16 6.14
N MET A 121 19.26 20.22 6.05
CA MET A 121 20.69 20.22 6.43
C MET A 121 20.91 20.11 7.96
N ASP A 122 19.88 20.28 8.78
CA ASP A 122 19.96 20.15 10.25
C ASP A 122 19.97 18.68 10.71
N LEU A 123 19.70 17.73 9.79
CA LEU A 123 19.93 16.30 10.01
C LEU A 123 21.38 16.08 10.46
N MET A 124 22.36 16.79 9.88
CA MET A 124 23.77 16.66 10.27
C MET A 124 23.97 16.93 11.76
N ARG A 125 23.23 17.85 12.39
CA ARG A 125 23.41 18.23 13.79
C ARG A 125 22.82 17.19 14.77
N VAL A 126 21.69 16.59 14.41
CA VAL A 126 21.07 15.49 15.17
C VAL A 126 21.79 14.15 14.93
N PHE A 127 22.27 13.92 13.70
CA PHE A 127 23.03 12.72 13.33
C PHE A 127 24.43 12.74 13.95
N THR A 128 25.14 13.88 14.01
CA THR A 128 26.43 13.96 14.74
C THR A 128 26.26 13.64 16.22
N GLY A 129 25.16 14.08 16.85
CA GLY A 129 24.85 13.72 18.24
C GLY A 129 24.63 12.21 18.41
N LEU A 130 23.81 11.59 17.57
CA LEU A 130 23.54 10.15 17.61
C LEU A 130 24.74 9.28 17.20
N VAL A 131 25.56 9.72 16.25
CA VAL A 131 26.77 9.03 15.80
C VAL A 131 27.89 9.15 16.84
N GLN A 132 28.00 10.25 17.59
CA GLN A 132 28.90 10.29 18.76
C GLN A 132 28.44 9.35 19.88
N PHE A 133 27.14 9.25 20.14
CA PHE A 133 26.59 8.31 21.13
C PHE A 133 26.68 6.84 20.68
N ALA A 134 26.57 6.55 19.38
CA ALA A 134 26.63 5.19 18.83
C ALA A 134 28.08 4.72 18.52
N SER A 135 28.97 5.60 18.07
CA SER A 135 30.36 5.24 17.75
C SER A 135 31.17 4.85 19.00
N GLN A 136 30.79 5.31 20.18
CA GLN A 136 31.39 4.86 21.44
C GLN A 136 30.94 3.46 21.88
N ARG A 137 29.89 2.88 21.27
CA ARG A 137 29.26 1.64 21.75
C ARG A 137 29.39 0.42 20.84
N THR A 138 29.61 0.56 19.52
CA THR A 138 29.31 -0.58 18.62
C THR A 138 30.35 -1.01 17.57
N GLY A 139 31.45 -0.28 17.33
CA GLY A 139 32.62 -0.83 16.62
C GLY A 139 32.41 -1.49 15.24
N TRP A 140 31.31 -1.25 14.52
CA TRP A 140 31.03 -1.89 13.22
C TRP A 140 31.33 -0.95 12.05
N GLN A 141 32.53 -1.11 11.48
CA GLN A 141 33.05 -0.33 10.35
C GLN A 141 32.69 -0.90 8.95
N GLY A 142 31.68 -1.77 8.82
CA GLY A 142 31.54 -2.61 7.61
C GLY A 142 30.25 -2.50 6.79
N LEU A 143 29.25 -1.69 7.17
CA LEU A 143 27.99 -1.61 6.41
C LEU A 143 28.07 -0.47 5.39
N GLN A 144 28.50 -0.79 4.17
CA GLN A 144 28.38 0.15 3.05
C GLN A 144 26.91 0.57 2.86
N PRO A 145 26.61 1.87 2.76
CA PRO A 145 25.23 2.38 2.64
C PRO A 145 24.43 1.73 1.50
N GLY A 146 25.09 1.38 0.39
CA GLY A 146 24.46 0.73 -0.76
C GLY A 146 23.95 -0.70 -0.48
N GLY A 147 24.67 -1.48 0.33
CA GLY A 147 24.27 -2.86 0.66
C GLY A 147 23.00 -2.92 1.51
N VAL A 148 22.88 -1.98 2.46
CA VAL A 148 21.69 -1.86 3.31
C VAL A 148 20.46 -1.44 2.49
N LEU A 149 20.64 -0.51 1.56
CA LEU A 149 19.56 -0.05 0.68
C LEU A 149 19.07 -1.19 -0.24
N LEU A 150 19.99 -1.96 -0.82
CA LEU A 150 19.64 -3.08 -1.69
C LEU A 150 18.91 -4.19 -0.93
N ALA A 151 19.34 -4.50 0.30
CA ALA A 151 18.64 -5.44 1.17
C ALA A 151 17.21 -4.94 1.49
N LEU A 152 17.05 -3.67 1.85
CA LEU A 152 15.74 -3.07 2.13
C LEU A 152 14.81 -3.13 0.91
N VAL A 153 15.28 -2.74 -0.27
CA VAL A 153 14.48 -2.79 -1.51
C VAL A 153 14.08 -4.23 -1.83
N SER A 154 14.97 -5.20 -1.64
CA SER A 154 14.65 -6.61 -1.89
C SER A 154 13.55 -7.12 -0.96
N ILE A 155 13.58 -6.76 0.33
CA ILE A 155 12.54 -7.11 1.31
C ILE A 155 11.21 -6.44 0.97
N GLN A 156 11.21 -5.17 0.58
CA GLN A 156 9.98 -4.49 0.15
C GLN A 156 9.40 -5.10 -1.12
N GLY A 157 10.28 -5.46 -2.07
CA GLY A 157 9.90 -6.11 -3.32
C GLY A 157 9.19 -7.42 -3.06
N THR A 158 9.74 -8.28 -2.19
CA THR A 158 9.10 -9.57 -1.85
C THR A 158 7.77 -9.36 -1.13
N LEU A 159 7.68 -8.41 -0.18
CA LEU A 159 6.41 -8.05 0.47
C LEU A 159 5.37 -7.57 -0.54
N GLY A 160 5.75 -6.68 -1.46
CA GLY A 160 4.87 -6.18 -2.52
C GLY A 160 4.39 -7.27 -3.47
N ILE A 161 5.27 -8.19 -3.86
CA ILE A 161 4.91 -9.35 -4.70
C ILE A 161 3.89 -10.22 -3.97
N THR A 162 4.17 -10.59 -2.71
CA THR A 162 3.27 -11.46 -1.94
C THR A 162 1.90 -10.82 -1.72
N ALA A 163 1.85 -9.53 -1.40
CA ALA A 163 0.60 -8.78 -1.25
C ALA A 163 -0.20 -8.71 -2.55
N GLY A 164 0.46 -8.40 -3.68
CA GLY A 164 -0.18 -8.33 -4.98
C GLY A 164 -0.72 -9.68 -5.44
N LEU A 165 0.03 -10.77 -5.23
CA LEU A 165 -0.41 -12.13 -5.56
C LEU A 165 -1.54 -12.60 -4.65
N ALA A 166 -1.47 -12.34 -3.35
CA ALA A 166 -2.52 -12.65 -2.40
C ALA A 166 -3.81 -11.90 -2.76
N GLY A 167 -3.72 -10.62 -3.08
CA GLY A 167 -4.86 -9.81 -3.50
C GLY A 167 -5.45 -10.31 -4.82
N TRP A 168 -4.62 -10.68 -5.80
CA TRP A 168 -5.08 -11.31 -7.04
C TRP A 168 -5.85 -12.62 -6.78
N TYR A 169 -5.31 -13.51 -5.94
CA TYR A 169 -5.92 -14.80 -5.63
C TYR A 169 -7.26 -14.64 -4.91
N VAL A 170 -7.31 -13.78 -3.89
CA VAL A 170 -8.55 -13.49 -3.15
C VAL A 170 -9.55 -12.78 -4.06
N GLY A 171 -9.11 -11.83 -4.87
CA GLY A 171 -9.96 -11.10 -5.80
C GLY A 171 -10.66 -12.02 -6.81
N ARG A 172 -9.94 -13.00 -7.37
CA ARG A 172 -10.54 -14.01 -8.27
C ARG A 172 -11.57 -14.89 -7.56
N ARG A 173 -11.27 -15.38 -6.36
CA ARG A 173 -12.21 -16.18 -5.55
C ARG A 173 -13.51 -15.44 -5.27
N VAL A 174 -13.42 -14.15 -4.95
CA VAL A 174 -14.58 -13.30 -4.71
C VAL A 174 -15.35 -13.07 -6.01
N GLN A 175 -14.67 -12.81 -7.12
CA GLN A 175 -15.30 -12.65 -8.43
C GLN A 175 -16.08 -13.91 -8.84
N ASP A 176 -15.51 -15.10 -8.66
CA ASP A 176 -16.15 -16.38 -8.99
C ASP A 176 -17.43 -16.58 -8.16
N THR A 177 -17.41 -16.20 -6.88
CA THR A 177 -18.57 -16.28 -5.97
C THR A 177 -19.66 -15.27 -6.34
N TYR A 178 -19.27 -14.05 -6.76
CA TYR A 178 -20.21 -13.04 -7.24
C TYR A 178 -20.75 -13.34 -8.64
N ALA A 179 -20.07 -14.16 -9.44
CA ALA A 179 -20.54 -14.60 -10.75
C ALA A 179 -21.56 -15.75 -10.65
N SER A 180 -21.52 -16.58 -9.60
CA SER A 180 -22.51 -17.64 -9.36
C SER A 180 -23.80 -17.11 -8.71
N SER A 181 -23.70 -16.08 -7.86
CA SER A 181 -24.83 -15.48 -7.14
C SER A 181 -25.96 -14.83 -7.99
N PRO A 182 -25.73 -14.24 -9.19
CA PRO A 182 -26.79 -13.60 -9.98
C PRO A 182 -27.79 -14.63 -10.55
N GLU A 183 -27.29 -15.81 -10.93
CA GLU A 183 -28.13 -16.91 -11.41
C GLU A 183 -28.87 -17.61 -10.26
N ASP A 184 -28.24 -17.73 -9.09
CA ASP A 184 -28.86 -18.32 -7.90
C ASP A 184 -29.97 -17.42 -7.34
N VAL A 185 -29.78 -16.10 -7.31
CA VAL A 185 -30.84 -15.15 -6.92
C VAL A 185 -32.00 -15.16 -7.91
N ALA A 186 -31.71 -15.22 -9.22
CA ALA A 186 -32.76 -15.34 -10.25
C ALA A 186 -33.55 -16.65 -10.10
N ARG A 187 -32.86 -17.79 -9.87
CA ARG A 187 -33.50 -19.09 -9.63
C ARG A 187 -34.36 -19.10 -8.36
N LEU A 188 -33.87 -18.52 -7.26
CA LEU A 188 -34.62 -18.44 -6.00
C LEU A 188 -35.89 -17.58 -6.12
N ILE A 189 -35.87 -16.51 -6.91
CA ILE A 189 -37.05 -15.67 -7.19
C ILE A 189 -38.07 -16.44 -8.04
N THR A 190 -37.64 -17.17 -9.09
CA THR A 190 -38.56 -18.00 -9.91
C THR A 190 -39.15 -19.20 -9.17
N THR A 191 -38.46 -19.73 -8.15
CA THR A 191 -38.94 -20.90 -7.41
C THR A 191 -39.98 -20.53 -6.33
N GLN A 192 -40.05 -19.26 -5.91
CA GLN A 192 -41.04 -18.77 -4.95
C GLN A 192 -42.34 -18.22 -5.57
N SER A 193 -42.41 -18.07 -6.90
CA SER A 193 -43.58 -17.49 -7.59
C SER A 193 -44.57 -18.51 -8.15
N THR A 194 -44.51 -19.79 -7.77
CA THR A 194 -45.59 -20.76 -8.03
C THR A 194 -46.51 -20.86 -6.82
N PRO A 195 -47.63 -20.10 -6.79
CA PRO A 195 -48.70 -20.38 -5.83
C PRO A 195 -49.29 -21.75 -6.16
N ARG A 196 -49.32 -22.63 -5.17
CA ARG A 196 -50.16 -23.84 -5.18
C ARG A 196 -51.63 -23.47 -5.04
#